data_AF-A0A2E7NAG0-F1
#
_entry.id   AF-A0A2E7NAG0-F1
#
_cell.length_a   1.000
_cell.length_b   1.000
_cell.length_c   1.000
_cell.angle_alpha   90.00
_cell.angle_beta   90.00
_cell.angle_gamma   90.00
#
_symmetry.space_group_name_H-M   'P 1'
#
loop_
_entity.id
_entity.type
_entity.pdbx_description
1 polymer ?
#
loop_
_entity_poly.entity_id
_entity_poly.type
_entity_poly.pdbx_seq_one_letter_code
_entity_poly.pdbx_strand_id
1 'polypeptide(L)'
;MSRKILLASGCSFTQHQSSSNDDPSAFMDFPRWPEKLANLLDMECVNVGQSGFGNHKISSNIFEYIMDNPNKDIGLICCLWSEFTRFPLIPIPDVPVIGPRPWFLMDNGIKKSANRKKRILMHNDLLEFAASSLVDPDIAGSDKQICDSLLQETIKENFRNFYLVESLSKKKNIPYLFFQGLPPFKSFKSSNREKVFKMSYIKITSDLWAPEIDDIFLYFKKYQHYFDIEKFIGWPLFGDGYNYDGALWKSFMAAPCPARGRDAGTGEFTDMGKNFYLQFEISEKDRHPNEKGHAVIARVFYDGVSKLYPELLE
;
A
#
# COMPACT_ATOMS: atom_id res chain seq x y z
N MET A 1 -5.98 27.89 21.99
CA MET A 1 -5.28 27.71 20.70
C MET A 1 -6.10 26.76 19.85
N SER A 2 -6.09 26.86 18.52
CA SER A 2 -6.75 25.86 17.66
C SER A 2 -6.02 24.52 17.79
N ARG A 3 -6.76 23.40 17.73
CA ARG A 3 -6.15 22.06 17.68
C ARG A 3 -5.29 21.96 16.43
N LYS A 4 -4.09 21.37 16.56
CA LYS A 4 -3.23 21.10 15.41
C LYS A 4 -3.86 20.07 14.50
N ILE A 5 -3.51 20.11 13.22
CA ILE A 5 -4.04 19.18 12.22
C ILE A 5 -3.19 17.91 12.16
N LEU A 6 -3.87 16.77 12.20
CA LEU A 6 -3.37 15.49 11.71
C LEU A 6 -3.76 15.37 10.23
N LEU A 7 -2.77 15.45 9.35
CA LEU A 7 -2.94 15.28 7.91
C LEU A 7 -2.64 13.83 7.52
N ALA A 8 -3.66 13.08 7.18
CA ALA A 8 -3.55 11.68 6.77
C ALA A 8 -3.75 11.52 5.26
N SER A 9 -2.90 10.70 4.64
CA SER A 9 -3.02 10.33 3.23
C SER A 9 -2.88 8.81 3.04
N GLY A 10 -3.51 8.29 2.00
CA GLY A 10 -3.46 6.86 1.66
C GLY A 10 -4.45 6.48 0.57
N CYS A 11 -4.70 5.18 0.45
CA CYS A 11 -5.60 4.63 -0.56
C CYS A 11 -7.00 4.32 0.01
N SER A 12 -7.63 3.22 -0.43
CA SER A 12 -8.94 2.78 0.05
C SER A 12 -8.96 2.38 1.52
N PHE A 13 -7.80 2.04 2.11
CA PHE A 13 -7.67 1.76 3.54
C PHE A 13 -7.67 3.04 4.39
N THR A 14 -7.69 4.22 3.76
CA THR A 14 -7.67 5.52 4.43
C THR A 14 -8.95 6.31 4.17
N GLN A 15 -9.48 6.26 2.94
CA GLN A 15 -10.69 6.99 2.57
C GLN A 15 -11.90 6.61 3.45
N HIS A 16 -12.65 7.61 3.91
CA HIS A 16 -13.99 7.38 4.45
C HIS A 16 -14.99 7.18 3.31
N GLN A 17 -15.65 6.02 3.29
CA GLN A 17 -16.74 5.72 2.37
C GLN A 17 -17.93 5.21 3.18
N SER A 18 -19.14 5.67 2.85
CA SER A 18 -20.38 5.25 3.53
C SER A 18 -20.98 3.96 2.95
N SER A 19 -20.47 3.49 1.81
CA SER A 19 -20.93 2.27 1.12
C SER A 19 -19.77 1.55 0.44
N SER A 20 -19.83 0.22 0.40
CA SER A 20 -18.86 -0.60 -0.35
C SER A 20 -19.29 -0.76 -1.80
N ASN A 21 -18.32 -0.70 -2.71
CA ASN A 21 -18.54 -1.12 -4.10
C ASN A 21 -18.54 -2.65 -4.26
N ASP A 22 -17.86 -3.37 -3.37
CA ASP A 22 -17.70 -4.82 -3.42
C ASP A 22 -18.81 -5.54 -2.62
N ASP A 23 -19.36 -4.88 -1.59
CA ASP A 23 -20.52 -5.34 -0.83
C ASP A 23 -21.49 -4.20 -0.45
N PRO A 24 -22.38 -3.78 -1.36
CA PRO A 24 -23.30 -2.67 -1.12
C PRO A 24 -24.23 -2.83 0.10
N SER A 25 -24.35 -4.04 0.64
CA SER A 25 -25.16 -4.33 1.84
C SER A 25 -24.38 -4.15 3.15
N ALA A 26 -23.06 -4.03 3.08
CA ALA A 26 -22.22 -3.91 4.26
C ALA A 26 -22.25 -2.49 4.83
N PHE A 27 -22.33 -2.41 6.16
CA PHE A 27 -22.22 -1.16 6.88
C PHE A 27 -20.78 -0.62 6.80
N MET A 28 -20.61 0.58 6.23
CA MET A 28 -19.31 1.22 6.07
C MET A 28 -19.20 2.61 6.73
N ASP A 29 -20.27 3.12 7.32
CA ASP A 29 -20.23 4.46 7.90
C ASP A 29 -19.69 4.42 9.34
N PHE A 30 -18.37 4.28 9.48
CA PHE A 30 -17.66 4.27 10.75
C PHE A 30 -16.34 5.05 10.65
N PRO A 31 -15.82 5.61 11.77
CA PRO A 31 -14.57 6.37 11.75
C PRO A 31 -13.40 5.56 11.19
N ARG A 32 -12.61 6.14 10.29
CA ARG A 32 -11.41 5.48 9.75
C ARG A 32 -10.24 5.72 10.68
N TRP A 33 -9.09 5.17 10.30
CA TRP A 33 -7.89 5.24 11.14
C TRP A 33 -7.40 6.67 11.35
N PRO A 34 -7.53 7.62 10.39
CA PRO A 34 -7.15 9.01 10.64
C PRO A 34 -7.98 9.66 11.74
N GLU A 35 -9.30 9.47 11.71
CA GLU A 35 -10.22 10.06 12.69
C GLU A 35 -10.00 9.43 14.07
N LYS A 36 -9.80 8.11 14.13
CA LYS A 36 -9.47 7.41 15.38
C LYS A 36 -8.14 7.89 15.97
N LEU A 37 -7.10 8.06 15.14
CA LEU A 37 -5.79 8.53 15.58
C LEU A 37 -5.84 10.00 16.03
N ALA A 38 -6.50 10.87 15.26
CA ALA A 38 -6.64 12.28 15.61
C ALA A 38 -7.35 12.46 16.95
N ASN A 39 -8.39 11.65 17.23
CA ASN A 39 -9.06 11.65 18.53
C ASN A 39 -8.14 11.21 19.68
N LEU A 40 -7.23 10.25 19.45
CA LEU A 40 -6.25 9.81 20.46
C LEU A 40 -5.18 10.87 20.76
N LEU A 41 -4.91 11.77 19.81
CA LEU A 41 -3.89 12.82 19.91
C LEU A 41 -4.47 14.22 20.16
N ASP A 42 -5.78 14.32 20.40
CA ASP A 42 -6.53 15.58 20.44
C ASP A 42 -6.22 16.56 19.28
N MET A 43 -6.18 16.02 18.06
CA MET A 43 -5.93 16.77 16.84
C MET A 43 -7.19 16.93 15.98
N GLU A 44 -7.21 17.95 15.13
CA GLU A 44 -8.17 18.06 14.03
C GLU A 44 -7.79 17.06 12.92
N CYS A 45 -8.72 16.21 12.50
CA CYS A 45 -8.46 15.24 11.44
C CYS A 45 -8.68 15.84 10.05
N VAL A 46 -7.66 15.78 9.19
CA VAL A 46 -7.80 16.02 7.76
C VAL A 46 -7.37 14.77 7.02
N ASN A 47 -8.33 14.13 6.36
CA ASN A 47 -8.13 12.90 5.60
C ASN A 47 -8.19 13.20 4.10
N VAL A 48 -7.05 13.17 3.42
CA VAL A 48 -6.93 13.36 1.96
C VAL A 48 -6.73 12.04 1.21
N GLY A 49 -7.00 10.90 1.86
CA GLY A 49 -6.89 9.58 1.25
C GLY A 49 -8.04 9.25 0.31
N GLN A 50 -7.76 8.51 -0.76
CA GLN A 50 -8.75 8.15 -1.78
C GLN A 50 -8.52 6.75 -2.35
N SER A 51 -9.62 6.03 -2.57
CA SER A 51 -9.62 4.67 -3.11
C SER A 51 -8.94 4.58 -4.47
N GLY A 52 -8.17 3.51 -4.66
CA GLY A 52 -7.42 3.26 -5.89
C GLY A 52 -6.06 3.93 -5.97
N PHE A 53 -5.74 4.89 -5.08
CA PHE A 53 -4.50 5.67 -5.20
C PHE A 53 -3.23 4.83 -5.05
N GLY A 54 -2.26 5.13 -5.93
CA GLY A 54 -0.87 4.72 -5.81
C GLY A 54 -0.05 5.75 -5.02
N ASN A 55 1.20 5.41 -4.73
CA ASN A 55 2.03 6.20 -3.82
C ASN A 55 2.37 7.62 -4.34
N HIS A 56 2.37 7.81 -5.66
CA HIS A 56 2.45 9.13 -6.29
C HIS A 56 1.27 10.05 -5.90
N LYS A 57 0.01 9.58 -6.00
CA LYS A 57 -1.15 10.41 -5.61
C LYS A 57 -1.23 10.58 -4.09
N ILE A 58 -0.81 9.58 -3.32
CA ILE A 58 -0.73 9.68 -1.86
C ILE A 58 0.20 10.82 -1.44
N SER A 59 1.39 10.91 -2.05
CA SER A 59 2.32 12.01 -1.79
C SER A 59 1.77 13.32 -2.33
N SER A 60 1.31 13.38 -3.59
CA SER A 60 0.79 14.60 -4.22
C SER A 60 -0.34 15.25 -3.42
N ASN A 61 -1.30 14.47 -2.90
CA ASN A 61 -2.40 15.02 -2.12
C ASN A 61 -1.95 15.73 -0.82
N ILE A 62 -0.83 15.31 -0.23
CA ILE A 62 -0.23 16.00 0.92
C ILE A 62 0.32 17.36 0.49
N PHE A 63 1.04 17.40 -0.63
CA PHE A 63 1.57 18.64 -1.19
C PHE A 63 0.44 19.60 -1.57
N GLU A 64 -0.55 19.12 -2.32
CA GLU A 64 -1.73 19.88 -2.73
C GLU A 64 -2.43 20.50 -1.51
N TYR A 65 -2.73 19.69 -0.48
CA TYR A 65 -3.35 20.22 0.74
C TYR A 65 -2.51 21.32 1.41
N ILE A 66 -1.20 21.11 1.57
CA ILE A 66 -0.31 22.09 2.21
C ILE A 66 -0.20 23.38 1.39
N MET A 67 -0.19 23.27 0.06
CA MET A 67 -0.14 24.41 -0.85
C MET A 67 -1.44 25.22 -0.81
N ASP A 68 -2.58 24.54 -0.81
CA ASP A 68 -3.89 25.18 -0.79
C ASP A 68 -4.24 25.75 0.59
N ASN A 69 -3.55 25.30 1.64
CA ASN A 69 -3.79 25.69 3.02
C ASN A 69 -2.51 26.20 3.74
N PRO A 70 -1.85 27.26 3.24
CA PRO A 70 -0.52 27.66 3.71
C PRO A 70 -0.47 28.15 5.15
N ASN A 71 -1.62 28.56 5.71
CA ASN A 71 -1.74 29.11 7.07
C ASN A 71 -2.26 28.09 8.10
N LYS A 72 -2.52 26.85 7.69
CA LYS A 72 -2.99 25.81 8.62
C LYS A 72 -1.83 25.25 9.43
N ASP A 73 -2.04 25.10 10.74
CA ASP A 73 -1.06 24.53 11.66
C ASP A 73 -1.16 23.00 11.65
N ILE A 74 -0.26 22.35 10.92
CA ILE A 74 -0.19 20.88 10.80
C ILE A 74 0.77 20.36 11.87
N GLY A 75 0.24 19.56 12.78
CA GLY A 75 1.01 18.96 13.87
C GLY A 75 1.60 17.59 13.55
N LEU A 76 1.01 16.85 12.62
CA LEU A 76 1.47 15.51 12.25
C LEU A 76 1.02 15.13 10.83
N ILE A 77 1.92 14.53 10.05
CA ILE A 77 1.60 13.90 8.76
C ILE A 77 1.71 12.38 8.89
N CYS A 78 0.66 11.66 8.50
CA CYS A 78 0.66 10.19 8.49
C CYS A 78 0.34 9.66 7.09
N CYS A 79 1.25 8.84 6.54
CA CYS A 79 1.02 8.19 5.24
C CYS A 79 0.81 6.69 5.41
N LEU A 80 -0.33 6.18 4.94
CA LEU A 80 -0.56 4.75 4.77
C LEU A 80 -0.31 4.39 3.30
N TRP A 81 0.90 3.90 3.01
CA TRP A 81 1.35 3.61 1.66
C TRP A 81 0.63 2.40 1.05
N SER A 82 0.40 2.49 -0.25
CA SER A 82 -0.24 1.50 -1.09
C SER A 82 0.79 0.56 -1.74
N GLU A 83 0.32 -0.33 -2.61
CA GLU A 83 1.17 -1.22 -3.41
C GLU A 83 2.14 -0.39 -4.27
N PHE A 84 3.40 -0.81 -4.35
CA PHE A 84 4.42 -0.13 -5.14
C PHE A 84 4.07 -0.17 -6.62
N THR A 85 3.39 -1.23 -7.05
CA THR A 85 3.01 -1.47 -8.45
C THR A 85 1.85 -0.60 -8.97
N ARG A 86 1.31 0.32 -8.16
CA ARG A 86 0.25 1.25 -8.57
C ARG A 86 0.87 2.52 -9.17
N PHE A 87 1.14 2.45 -10.47
CA PHE A 87 1.63 3.57 -11.26
C PHE A 87 0.51 4.28 -12.02
N PRO A 88 0.56 5.62 -12.13
CA PRO A 88 -0.22 6.33 -13.11
C PRO A 88 0.44 6.12 -14.47
N LEU A 89 -0.22 5.44 -15.40
CA LEU A 89 0.25 5.48 -16.80
C LEU A 89 -0.17 6.79 -17.48
N ILE A 90 -1.31 7.36 -17.08
CA ILE A 90 -1.83 8.66 -17.53
C ILE A 90 -2.63 9.26 -16.36
N PRO A 91 -2.46 10.55 -16.00
CA PRO A 91 -3.29 11.21 -15.01
C PRO A 91 -4.68 11.47 -15.62
N ILE A 92 -5.62 10.57 -15.39
CA ILE A 92 -7.04 10.82 -15.69
C ILE A 92 -7.71 11.16 -14.35
N PRO A 93 -8.23 12.39 -14.17
CA PRO A 93 -9.05 12.72 -13.01
C PRO A 93 -10.20 11.70 -12.88
N ASP A 94 -10.47 11.26 -11.65
CA ASP A 94 -11.61 10.40 -11.28
C ASP A 94 -11.63 8.94 -11.78
N VAL A 95 -10.56 8.49 -12.45
CA VAL A 95 -10.38 7.06 -12.74
C VAL A 95 -9.37 6.49 -11.76
N PRO A 96 -9.74 5.53 -10.87
CA PRO A 96 -8.75 4.76 -10.14
C PRO A 96 -7.95 3.97 -11.18
N VAL A 97 -6.81 4.52 -11.60
CA VAL A 97 -5.87 3.84 -12.48
C VAL A 97 -5.24 2.73 -11.64
N ILE A 98 -5.96 1.61 -11.55
CA ILE A 98 -5.35 0.30 -11.39
C ILE A 98 -4.59 0.13 -12.70
N GLY A 99 -3.36 0.67 -12.81
CA GLY A 99 -2.52 0.36 -13.96
C GLY A 99 -2.59 -1.13 -14.25
N PRO A 100 -2.41 -1.60 -15.50
CA PRO A 100 -2.19 -3.00 -15.74
C PRO A 100 -0.96 -3.28 -14.91
N ARG A 101 -1.22 -3.91 -13.79
CA ARG A 101 -0.35 -4.78 -13.06
C ARG A 101 0.69 -5.27 -14.08
N PRO A 102 1.97 -4.91 -13.94
CA PRO A 102 3.01 -5.35 -14.85
C PRO A 102 2.91 -6.84 -15.21
N TRP A 103 2.45 -7.66 -14.27
CA TRP A 103 2.22 -9.09 -14.46
C TRP A 103 0.92 -9.48 -15.19
N PHE A 104 -0.08 -8.61 -15.32
CA PHE A 104 -1.28 -8.89 -16.12
C PHE A 104 -0.96 -8.89 -17.62
N LEU A 105 0.12 -8.19 -18.01
CA LEU A 105 0.75 -8.32 -19.32
C LEU A 105 1.58 -9.62 -19.44
N MET A 106 2.06 -10.18 -18.31
CA MET A 106 2.87 -11.40 -18.28
C MET A 106 2.06 -12.71 -18.18
N ASP A 107 0.90 -12.69 -17.50
CA ASP A 107 0.10 -13.90 -17.18
C ASP A 107 -0.96 -14.21 -18.25
N ASN A 108 -1.27 -13.23 -19.12
CA ASN A 108 -2.23 -13.40 -20.21
C ASN A 108 -1.58 -13.05 -21.54
N GLY A 109 -0.96 -14.05 -22.19
CA GLY A 109 -0.96 -14.05 -23.64
C GLY A 109 -2.41 -13.91 -24.11
N ILE A 110 -2.75 -12.71 -24.59
CA ILE A 110 -4.00 -12.27 -25.24
C ILE A 110 -5.11 -13.33 -25.20
N LYS A 111 -5.84 -13.48 -24.10
CA LYS A 111 -7.10 -14.24 -24.11
C LYS A 111 -8.21 -13.54 -23.35
N LYS A 112 -9.12 -13.00 -24.16
CA LYS A 112 -10.43 -12.44 -23.86
C LYS A 112 -11.19 -13.28 -22.83
N SER A 113 -11.73 -12.62 -21.81
CA SER A 113 -12.92 -13.12 -21.12
C SER A 113 -13.90 -11.98 -20.88
N ALA A 114 -15.09 -12.17 -21.46
CA ALA A 114 -16.20 -11.27 -21.41
C ALA A 114 -16.95 -11.38 -20.09
N ASN A 115 -17.44 -10.24 -19.59
CA ASN A 115 -18.60 -10.08 -18.68
C ASN A 115 -18.37 -9.22 -17.42
N ARG A 116 -17.36 -8.34 -17.43
CA ARG A 116 -17.27 -7.17 -16.52
C ARG A 116 -17.01 -5.88 -17.33
N LYS A 117 -17.79 -5.69 -18.40
CA LYS A 117 -17.33 -5.18 -19.71
C LYS A 117 -17.54 -3.68 -20.04
N LYS A 118 -17.90 -2.77 -19.12
CA LYS A 118 -18.12 -1.35 -19.50
C LYS A 118 -17.24 -0.28 -18.84
N ARG A 119 -16.74 -0.47 -17.61
CA ARG A 119 -15.70 0.41 -17.02
C ARG A 119 -14.28 -0.14 -17.19
N ILE A 120 -14.15 -1.46 -17.29
CA ILE A 120 -12.86 -2.15 -17.53
C ILE A 120 -12.44 -2.08 -19.02
N LEU A 121 -13.37 -1.83 -19.94
CA LEU A 121 -13.09 -1.86 -21.39
C LEU A 121 -12.23 -0.68 -21.86
N MET A 122 -12.55 0.56 -21.47
CA MET A 122 -11.67 1.71 -21.76
C MET A 122 -10.30 1.55 -21.11
N HIS A 123 -10.24 0.90 -19.94
CA HIS A 123 -9.00 0.65 -19.23
C HIS A 123 -8.17 -0.41 -19.95
N ASN A 124 -8.72 -1.56 -20.28
CA ASN A 124 -7.97 -2.60 -21.00
C ASN A 124 -7.60 -2.20 -22.42
N ASP A 125 -8.42 -1.43 -23.14
CA ASP A 125 -8.12 -1.01 -24.51
C ASP A 125 -7.00 0.05 -24.53
N LEU A 126 -6.97 0.99 -23.58
CA LEU A 126 -5.85 1.94 -23.41
C LEU A 126 -4.55 1.23 -22.99
N LEU A 127 -4.67 0.13 -22.27
CA LEU A 127 -3.53 -0.65 -21.78
C LEU A 127 -3.03 -1.67 -22.80
N GLU A 128 -3.91 -2.24 -23.62
CA GLU A 128 -3.55 -2.98 -24.83
C GLU A 128 -2.94 -2.04 -25.86
N PHE A 129 -3.42 -0.79 -25.98
CA PHE A 129 -2.80 0.24 -26.82
C PHE A 129 -1.43 0.66 -26.28
N ALA A 130 -1.30 0.94 -24.98
CA ALA A 130 -0.03 1.29 -24.36
C ALA A 130 0.97 0.11 -24.41
N ALA A 131 0.54 -1.12 -24.13
CA ALA A 131 1.38 -2.31 -24.19
C ALA A 131 1.77 -2.68 -25.64
N SER A 132 0.85 -2.55 -26.61
CA SER A 132 1.14 -2.83 -28.02
C SER A 132 2.00 -1.74 -28.68
N SER A 133 1.97 -0.52 -28.16
CA SER A 133 2.84 0.59 -28.62
C SER A 133 4.21 0.60 -27.95
N LEU A 134 4.37 -0.05 -26.79
CA LEU A 134 5.62 -0.08 -26.02
C LEU A 134 6.47 -1.34 -26.25
N VAL A 135 5.90 -2.38 -26.86
CA VAL A 135 6.61 -3.65 -27.10
C VAL A 135 6.50 -4.01 -28.58
N ASP A 136 7.53 -3.66 -29.33
CA ASP A 136 7.78 -4.22 -30.66
C ASP A 136 7.93 -5.75 -30.52
N PRO A 137 7.10 -6.56 -31.20
CA PRO A 137 7.14 -8.02 -31.11
C PRO A 137 8.50 -8.63 -31.50
N ASP A 138 9.32 -7.93 -32.29
CA ASP A 138 10.66 -8.39 -32.68
C ASP A 138 11.71 -8.23 -31.55
N ILE A 139 11.32 -7.62 -30.41
CA ILE A 139 12.15 -7.45 -29.20
C ILE A 139 11.91 -8.57 -28.15
N ALA A 140 11.15 -9.61 -28.50
CA ALA A 140 10.80 -10.74 -27.62
C ALA A 140 11.97 -11.61 -27.12
N GLY A 141 13.22 -11.28 -27.47
CA GLY A 141 14.43 -11.84 -26.85
C GLY A 141 14.84 -11.22 -25.51
N SER A 142 14.08 -10.27 -24.96
CA SER A 142 14.51 -9.39 -23.84
C SER A 142 13.53 -9.23 -22.67
N ASP A 143 12.54 -10.14 -22.52
CA ASP A 143 11.48 -10.07 -21.49
C ASP A 143 12.01 -9.84 -20.07
N LYS A 144 13.11 -10.50 -19.69
CA LYS A 144 13.74 -10.34 -18.37
C LYS A 144 14.24 -8.91 -18.13
N GLN A 145 14.92 -8.31 -19.11
CA GLN A 145 15.50 -6.98 -18.98
C GLN A 145 14.42 -5.89 -18.84
N ILE A 146 13.30 -6.05 -19.53
CA ILE A 146 12.13 -5.18 -19.40
C ILE A 146 11.49 -5.33 -18.01
N CYS A 147 11.33 -6.57 -17.53
CA CYS A 147 10.81 -6.85 -16.18
C CYS A 147 11.69 -6.23 -15.09
N ASP A 148 13.00 -6.42 -15.18
CA ASP A 148 13.97 -5.90 -14.22
C ASP A 148 13.96 -4.37 -14.22
N SER A 149 13.90 -3.75 -15.41
CA SER A 149 13.82 -2.29 -15.55
C SER A 149 12.54 -1.73 -14.94
N LEU A 150 11.40 -2.37 -15.18
CA LEU A 150 10.10 -1.95 -14.63
C LEU A 150 10.06 -2.09 -13.11
N LEU A 151 10.63 -3.15 -12.56
CA LEU A 151 10.78 -3.36 -11.12
C LEU A 151 11.69 -2.30 -10.48
N GLN A 152 12.79 -1.95 -11.14
CA GLN A 152 13.69 -0.89 -10.69
C GLN A 152 13.02 0.48 -10.68
N GLU A 153 12.37 0.85 -11.78
CA GLU A 153 11.63 2.11 -11.85
C GLU A 153 10.49 2.14 -10.84
N THR A 154 9.85 0.99 -10.60
CA THR A 154 8.84 0.84 -9.56
C THR A 154 9.39 1.20 -8.19
N ILE A 155 10.54 0.64 -7.80
CA ILE A 155 11.16 0.93 -6.51
C ILE A 155 11.59 2.40 -6.42
N LYS A 156 12.26 2.92 -7.46
CA LYS A 156 12.74 4.30 -7.50
C LYS A 156 11.61 5.30 -7.33
N GLU A 157 10.49 5.11 -8.01
CA GLU A 157 9.33 5.99 -7.92
C GLU A 157 8.73 5.98 -6.50
N ASN A 158 8.62 4.81 -5.87
CA ASN A 158 8.11 4.75 -4.49
C ASN A 158 9.06 5.42 -3.49
N PHE A 159 10.36 5.20 -3.63
CA PHE A 159 11.38 5.83 -2.79
C PHE A 159 11.42 7.35 -2.97
N ARG A 160 11.25 7.81 -4.22
CA ARG A 160 11.08 9.24 -4.52
C ARG A 160 9.89 9.82 -3.77
N ASN A 161 8.75 9.15 -3.80
CA ASN A 161 7.55 9.61 -3.10
C ASN A 161 7.74 9.67 -1.57
N PHE A 162 8.43 8.71 -0.98
CA PHE A 162 8.78 8.74 0.45
C PHE A 162 9.68 9.93 0.78
N TYR A 163 10.76 10.10 -0.01
CA TYR A 163 11.71 11.19 0.14
C TYR A 163 11.05 12.56 -0.02
N LEU A 164 10.09 12.70 -0.94
CA LEU A 164 9.37 13.95 -1.15
C LEU A 164 8.56 14.35 0.08
N VAL A 165 7.77 13.45 0.65
CA VAL A 165 6.97 13.75 1.86
C VAL A 165 7.89 14.05 3.04
N GLU A 166 8.96 13.27 3.22
CA GLU A 166 9.96 13.53 4.26
C GLU A 166 10.59 14.92 4.09
N SER A 167 11.06 15.25 2.89
CA SER A 167 11.76 16.51 2.61
C SER A 167 10.85 17.70 2.88
N LEU A 168 9.58 17.62 2.48
CA LEU A 168 8.58 18.64 2.78
C LEU A 168 8.36 18.78 4.28
N SER A 169 8.18 17.66 4.98
CA SER A 169 7.92 17.61 6.42
C SER A 169 9.07 18.21 7.21
N LYS A 170 10.32 17.82 6.90
CA LYS A 170 11.55 18.39 7.48
C LYS A 170 11.66 19.89 7.21
N LYS A 171 11.45 20.32 5.96
CA LYS A 171 11.52 21.74 5.57
C LYS A 171 10.50 22.60 6.32
N LYS A 172 9.32 22.05 6.62
CA LYS A 172 8.24 22.72 7.35
C LYS A 172 8.29 22.50 8.86
N ASN A 173 9.23 21.70 9.36
CA ASN A 173 9.32 21.27 10.75
C ASN A 173 8.03 20.60 11.26
N ILE A 174 7.45 19.71 10.45
CA ILE A 174 6.24 18.96 10.78
C ILE A 174 6.63 17.50 11.10
N PRO A 175 6.26 16.96 12.27
CA PRO A 175 6.37 15.54 12.56
C PRO A 175 5.67 14.67 11.50
N TYR A 176 6.28 13.53 11.17
CA TYR A 176 5.72 12.62 10.17
C TYR A 176 6.00 11.15 10.48
N LEU A 177 5.08 10.29 10.05
CA LEU A 177 5.19 8.84 10.14
C LEU A 177 4.67 8.17 8.87
N PHE A 178 5.32 7.07 8.53
CA PHE A 178 5.00 6.25 7.38
C PHE A 178 4.63 4.84 7.82
N PHE A 179 3.62 4.25 7.21
CA PHE A 179 3.28 2.85 7.42
C PHE A 179 2.86 2.21 6.10
N GLN A 180 3.22 0.95 5.90
CA GLN A 180 2.87 0.21 4.70
C GLN A 180 1.50 -0.45 4.89
N GLY A 181 0.47 0.05 4.21
CA GLY A 181 -0.88 -0.52 4.30
C GLY A 181 -0.99 -1.85 3.56
N LEU A 182 -0.77 -1.80 2.24
CA LEU A 182 -0.83 -2.99 1.37
C LEU A 182 0.56 -3.59 1.17
N PRO A 183 0.71 -4.88 0.85
CA PRO A 183 2.02 -5.40 0.45
C PRO A 183 2.59 -4.62 -0.76
N PRO A 184 3.85 -4.13 -0.72
CA PRO A 184 4.47 -3.40 -1.83
C PRO A 184 4.35 -4.11 -3.17
N PHE A 185 4.56 -5.42 -3.20
CA PHE A 185 4.39 -6.25 -4.39
C PHE A 185 3.27 -7.24 -4.17
N LYS A 186 2.30 -7.27 -5.10
CA LYS A 186 1.30 -8.35 -5.14
C LYS A 186 2.00 -9.62 -5.63
N SER A 187 1.66 -10.77 -5.05
CA SER A 187 2.23 -12.09 -5.37
C SER A 187 2.53 -12.25 -6.87
N PHE A 188 3.81 -12.37 -7.22
CA PHE A 188 4.23 -12.76 -8.56
C PHE A 188 3.73 -14.19 -8.80
N LYS A 189 2.91 -14.40 -9.83
CA LYS A 189 2.68 -15.75 -10.35
C LYS A 189 3.80 -16.01 -11.33
N SER A 190 4.83 -16.78 -10.93
CA SER A 190 5.68 -17.40 -11.94
C SER A 190 5.01 -18.68 -12.44
N SER A 191 5.33 -19.05 -13.68
CA SER A 191 4.92 -20.30 -14.32
C SER A 191 5.33 -21.55 -13.53
N ASN A 192 6.28 -21.43 -12.60
CA ASN A 192 6.62 -22.44 -11.61
C ASN A 192 5.76 -22.24 -10.34
N ARG A 193 4.57 -22.85 -10.35
CA ARG A 193 3.50 -22.78 -9.34
C ARG A 193 3.92 -22.99 -7.87
N GLU A 194 5.15 -23.36 -7.54
CA GLU A 194 5.59 -23.63 -6.17
C GLU A 194 6.51 -22.58 -5.54
N LYS A 195 7.20 -21.72 -6.31
CA LYS A 195 8.37 -20.99 -5.77
C LYS A 195 8.21 -19.49 -5.49
N VAL A 196 7.11 -18.86 -5.91
CA VAL A 196 7.04 -17.37 -5.89
C VAL A 196 5.98 -16.81 -4.91
N PHE A 197 5.40 -17.67 -4.08
CA PHE A 197 4.32 -17.28 -3.17
C PHE A 197 4.78 -16.77 -1.80
N LYS A 198 5.83 -15.96 -1.68
CA LYS A 198 6.30 -15.50 -0.35
C LYS A 198 6.84 -14.05 -0.25
N MET A 199 6.58 -13.17 -1.22
CA MET A 199 7.03 -11.77 -1.15
C MET A 199 6.07 -10.80 -0.42
N SER A 200 4.83 -11.21 -0.15
CA SER A 200 3.80 -10.30 0.40
C SER A 200 3.49 -10.50 1.89
N TYR A 201 4.03 -11.55 2.53
CA TYR A 201 3.56 -11.95 3.86
C TYR A 201 4.62 -12.55 4.79
N ILE A 202 5.89 -12.62 4.38
CA ILE A 202 6.90 -13.40 5.08
C ILE A 202 8.11 -12.54 5.32
N LYS A 203 8.52 -12.42 6.59
CA LYS A 203 9.90 -12.14 6.99
C LYS A 203 10.76 -12.96 6.04
N ILE A 204 11.50 -12.35 5.13
CA ILE A 204 12.31 -13.07 4.14
C ILE A 204 13.33 -13.88 4.94
N THR A 205 12.97 -15.12 5.31
CA THR A 205 13.89 -16.09 5.86
C THR A 205 14.69 -16.64 4.68
N SER A 206 15.91 -17.06 4.98
CA SER A 206 16.94 -17.56 4.05
C SER A 206 16.47 -18.59 3.01
N ASP A 207 15.31 -19.18 3.20
CA ASP A 207 14.94 -20.45 2.59
C ASP A 207 14.05 -20.26 1.33
N LEU A 208 13.80 -19.01 0.95
CA LEU A 208 12.84 -18.60 -0.11
C LEU A 208 13.46 -17.71 -1.17
N TRP A 209 14.78 -17.71 -1.21
CA TRP A 209 15.60 -16.87 -2.04
C TRP A 209 15.48 -17.29 -3.50
N ALA A 210 14.84 -16.43 -4.29
CA ALA A 210 14.92 -16.45 -5.74
C ALA A 210 15.90 -15.34 -6.18
N PRO A 211 16.70 -15.52 -7.24
CA PRO A 211 17.69 -14.53 -7.69
C PRO A 211 17.11 -13.12 -7.92
N GLU A 212 15.85 -13.03 -8.32
CA GLU A 212 15.12 -11.77 -8.54
C GLU A 212 14.89 -10.98 -7.23
N ILE A 213 14.97 -11.65 -6.07
CA ILE A 213 14.86 -11.03 -4.74
C ILE A 213 16.17 -10.32 -4.35
N ASP A 214 17.33 -10.83 -4.81
CA ASP A 214 18.63 -10.21 -4.55
C ASP A 214 18.73 -8.83 -5.22
N ASP A 215 18.19 -8.70 -6.44
CA ASP A 215 18.18 -7.44 -7.17
C ASP A 215 17.28 -6.40 -6.46
N ILE A 216 16.06 -6.77 -6.07
CA ILE A 216 15.17 -5.90 -5.27
C ILE A 216 15.91 -5.46 -4.00
N PHE A 217 16.50 -6.40 -3.26
CA PHE A 217 17.18 -6.10 -2.00
C PHE A 217 18.38 -5.17 -2.20
N LEU A 218 19.16 -5.37 -3.26
CA LEU A 218 20.27 -4.49 -3.61
C LEU A 218 19.78 -3.07 -3.91
N TYR A 219 18.66 -2.93 -4.63
CA TYR A 219 18.06 -1.62 -4.91
C TYR A 219 17.53 -0.93 -3.66
N PHE A 220 16.86 -1.67 -2.76
CA PHE A 220 16.44 -1.13 -1.48
C PHE A 220 17.64 -0.66 -0.66
N LYS A 221 18.68 -1.49 -0.52
CA LYS A 221 19.93 -1.11 0.16
C LYS A 221 20.59 0.11 -0.45
N LYS A 222 20.56 0.20 -1.79
CA LYS A 222 21.12 1.32 -2.55
C LYS A 222 20.37 2.63 -2.29
N TYR A 223 19.08 2.61 -2.00
CA TYR A 223 18.30 3.85 -1.88
C TYR A 223 17.75 4.15 -0.48
N GLN A 224 17.81 3.21 0.47
CA GLN A 224 17.25 3.40 1.81
C GLN A 224 17.94 4.51 2.61
N HIS A 225 19.20 4.83 2.28
CA HIS A 225 19.97 5.86 2.98
C HIS A 225 19.59 7.30 2.62
N TYR A 226 18.70 7.50 1.63
CA TYR A 226 18.27 8.84 1.23
C TYR A 226 17.16 9.40 2.12
N PHE A 227 16.55 8.60 2.99
CA PHE A 227 15.49 9.03 3.90
C PHE A 227 15.59 8.30 5.24
N ASP A 228 14.90 8.84 6.23
CA ASP A 228 14.93 8.35 7.60
C ASP A 228 14.04 7.11 7.73
N ILE A 229 14.68 5.94 7.69
CA ILE A 229 14.00 4.66 7.79
C ILE A 229 13.33 4.44 9.15
N GLU A 230 13.73 5.17 10.19
CA GLU A 230 13.12 5.07 11.53
C GLU A 230 11.72 5.68 11.57
N LYS A 231 11.38 6.54 10.60
CA LYS A 231 10.04 7.12 10.45
C LYS A 231 9.03 6.15 9.83
N PHE A 232 9.48 5.00 9.36
CA PHE A 232 8.61 3.90 8.94
C PHE A 232 8.25 2.99 10.12
N ILE A 233 6.96 2.89 10.44
CA ILE A 233 6.44 2.01 11.48
C ILE A 233 6.47 0.58 10.97
N GLY A 234 7.60 -0.08 11.22
CA GLY A 234 7.98 -1.25 10.46
C GLY A 234 8.50 -0.82 9.09
N TRP A 235 9.69 -1.28 8.74
CA TRP A 235 10.22 -1.06 7.39
C TRP A 235 9.34 -1.80 6.38
N PRO A 236 8.98 -1.23 5.20
CA PRO A 236 7.82 -1.70 4.45
C PRO A 236 7.81 -3.19 4.07
N LEU A 237 8.93 -3.91 4.12
CA LEU A 237 8.98 -5.38 3.92
C LEU A 237 10.19 -6.14 4.50
N PHE A 238 11.15 -5.50 5.19
CA PHE A 238 12.41 -6.20 5.57
C PHE A 238 12.72 -6.11 7.08
N GLY A 239 13.45 -7.11 7.58
CA GLY A 239 13.75 -7.25 9.00
C GLY A 239 12.51 -7.63 9.82
N ASP A 240 12.20 -6.82 10.85
CA ASP A 240 10.99 -6.95 11.65
C ASP A 240 9.83 -6.07 11.14
N GLY A 241 9.95 -5.58 9.91
CA GLY A 241 8.95 -4.78 9.22
C GLY A 241 7.70 -5.58 8.82
N TYR A 242 6.55 -4.90 8.78
CA TYR A 242 5.26 -5.52 8.47
C TYR A 242 4.32 -4.52 7.80
N ASN A 243 3.36 -5.04 7.02
CA ASN A 243 2.23 -4.28 6.50
C ASN A 243 1.00 -4.44 7.41
N TYR A 244 -0.17 -3.93 7.02
CA TYR A 244 -1.40 -4.09 7.79
C TYR A 244 -1.72 -5.55 8.16
N ASP A 245 -1.58 -6.50 7.24
CA ASP A 245 -1.82 -7.92 7.54
C ASP A 245 -0.86 -8.45 8.62
N GLY A 246 0.42 -8.04 8.56
CA GLY A 246 1.38 -8.37 9.61
C GLY A 246 1.09 -7.67 10.94
N ALA A 247 0.52 -6.46 10.92
CA ALA A 247 0.10 -5.75 12.12
C ALA A 247 -1.02 -6.49 12.85
N LEU A 248 -2.06 -6.92 12.10
CA LEU A 248 -3.13 -7.75 12.64
C LEU A 248 -2.57 -8.99 13.34
N TRP A 249 -1.64 -9.68 12.68
CA TRP A 249 -1.09 -10.90 13.25
C TRP A 249 -0.25 -10.63 14.51
N LYS A 250 0.58 -9.58 14.51
CA LYS A 250 1.39 -9.18 15.66
C LYS A 250 0.54 -8.80 16.86
N SER A 251 -0.58 -8.10 16.65
CA SER A 251 -1.46 -7.64 17.73
C SER A 251 -2.22 -8.77 18.43
N PHE A 252 -2.46 -9.91 17.77
CA PHE A 252 -3.40 -10.92 18.29
C PHE A 252 -2.82 -12.34 18.46
N MET A 253 -1.73 -12.70 17.79
CA MET A 253 -1.24 -14.09 17.79
C MET A 253 0.15 -14.27 18.42
N ALA A 254 0.86 -13.19 18.81
CA ALA A 254 2.20 -13.22 19.41
C ALA A 254 3.25 -14.11 18.68
N ALA A 255 2.99 -14.45 17.42
CA ALA A 255 3.79 -15.36 16.59
C ALA A 255 4.14 -14.67 15.26
N PRO A 256 5.21 -15.06 14.55
CA PRO A 256 5.46 -14.57 13.19
C PRO A 256 4.34 -15.02 12.25
N CYS A 257 3.86 -14.11 11.38
CA CYS A 257 2.74 -14.36 10.45
C CYS A 257 3.01 -15.58 9.55
N PRO A 258 2.31 -16.72 9.74
CA PRO A 258 2.35 -17.81 8.77
C PRO A 258 1.37 -17.43 7.67
N ALA A 259 1.86 -16.88 6.56
CA ALA A 259 1.15 -16.69 5.29
C ALA A 259 -0.39 -16.68 5.39
N ARG A 260 -0.99 -15.72 6.11
CA ARG A 260 -2.46 -15.59 6.21
C ARG A 260 -3.19 -16.87 6.70
N GLY A 261 -2.55 -17.73 7.48
CA GLY A 261 -3.07 -19.04 7.87
C GLY A 261 -3.39 -19.88 6.65
N ARG A 262 -2.55 -19.90 5.61
CA ARG A 262 -2.75 -20.70 4.40
C ARG A 262 -2.16 -22.09 4.55
N ASP A 263 -2.85 -23.08 4.00
CA ASP A 263 -2.35 -24.44 3.88
C ASP A 263 -1.10 -24.45 3.00
N ALA A 264 -0.05 -25.12 3.47
CA ALA A 264 1.27 -25.08 2.85
C ALA A 264 1.33 -25.81 1.50
N GLY A 265 0.39 -26.73 1.23
CA GLY A 265 0.35 -27.50 -0.02
C GLY A 265 -0.54 -26.85 -1.09
N THR A 266 -1.61 -26.17 -0.69
CA THR A 266 -2.62 -25.61 -1.60
C THR A 266 -2.51 -24.09 -1.75
N GLY A 267 -1.92 -23.41 -0.77
CA GLY A 267 -1.90 -21.95 -0.70
C GLY A 267 -3.28 -21.33 -0.43
N GLU A 268 -4.30 -22.14 -0.15
CA GLU A 268 -5.63 -21.69 0.26
C GLU A 268 -5.63 -21.29 1.72
N PHE A 269 -6.48 -20.33 2.11
CA PHE A 269 -6.63 -20.01 3.53
C PHE A 269 -7.22 -21.22 4.27
N THR A 270 -6.58 -21.63 5.36
CA THR A 270 -7.20 -22.49 6.37
C THR A 270 -8.42 -21.77 6.94
N ASP A 271 -9.39 -22.55 7.40
CA ASP A 271 -10.61 -21.99 7.99
C ASP A 271 -10.30 -21.13 9.22
N MET A 272 -9.28 -21.49 9.99
CA MET A 272 -8.77 -20.66 11.10
C MET A 272 -8.26 -19.29 10.60
N GLY A 273 -7.47 -19.29 9.53
CA GLY A 273 -6.99 -18.07 8.88
C GLY A 273 -8.16 -17.21 8.37
N LYS A 274 -9.10 -17.79 7.62
CA LYS A 274 -10.29 -17.07 7.13
C LYS A 274 -11.06 -16.43 8.28
N ASN A 275 -11.39 -17.22 9.31
CA ASN A 275 -12.18 -16.76 10.45
C ASN A 275 -11.48 -15.65 11.26
N PHE A 276 -10.15 -15.64 11.31
CA PHE A 276 -9.39 -14.57 11.96
C PHE A 276 -9.54 -13.24 11.20
N TYR A 277 -9.24 -13.22 9.89
CA TYR A 277 -9.27 -11.98 9.10
C TYR A 277 -10.68 -11.40 8.96
N LEU A 278 -11.71 -12.26 8.89
CA LEU A 278 -13.10 -11.80 8.78
C LEU A 278 -13.57 -10.94 9.97
N GLN A 279 -12.89 -11.01 11.12
CA GLN A 279 -13.18 -10.13 12.26
C GLN A 279 -12.72 -8.69 12.05
N PHE A 280 -11.80 -8.47 11.10
CA PHE A 280 -11.18 -7.18 10.80
C PHE A 280 -11.52 -6.66 9.40
N GLU A 281 -12.28 -7.43 8.63
CA GLU A 281 -12.71 -7.10 7.27
C GLU A 281 -14.19 -6.72 7.25
N ILE A 282 -14.60 -5.92 6.26
CA ILE A 282 -15.99 -5.44 6.13
C ILE A 282 -16.93 -6.61 5.88
N SER A 283 -16.57 -7.51 4.98
CA SER A 283 -17.28 -8.77 4.75
C SER A 283 -16.39 -9.78 4.01
N GLU A 284 -16.91 -10.98 3.75
CA GLU A 284 -16.22 -11.95 2.89
C GLU A 284 -16.01 -11.44 1.45
N LYS A 285 -16.92 -10.58 0.97
CA LYS A 285 -16.87 -9.97 -0.36
C LYS A 285 -15.98 -8.74 -0.39
N ASP A 286 -15.97 -7.98 0.71
CA ASP A 286 -15.16 -6.80 0.88
C ASP A 286 -14.07 -6.99 1.96
N ARG A 287 -12.87 -7.26 1.48
CA ARG A 287 -11.66 -7.50 2.29
C ARG A 287 -11.01 -6.21 2.80
N HIS A 288 -11.63 -5.04 2.63
CA HIS A 288 -11.13 -3.80 3.25
C HIS A 288 -11.29 -3.85 4.78
N PRO A 289 -10.48 -3.08 5.53
CA PRO A 289 -10.59 -3.03 6.97
C PRO A 289 -11.98 -2.54 7.41
N ASN A 290 -12.59 -3.27 8.34
CA ASN A 290 -13.76 -2.80 9.08
C ASN A 290 -13.33 -1.86 10.22
N GLU A 291 -14.28 -1.44 11.06
CA GLU A 291 -13.98 -0.54 12.17
C GLU A 291 -12.86 -1.06 13.11
N LYS A 292 -12.87 -2.37 13.44
CA LYS A 292 -11.82 -2.98 14.26
C LYS A 292 -10.48 -2.98 13.52
N GLY A 293 -10.50 -3.27 12.22
CA GLY A 293 -9.33 -3.19 11.37
C GLY A 293 -8.70 -1.80 11.35
N HIS A 294 -9.53 -0.75 11.22
CA HIS A 294 -9.08 0.63 11.30
C HIS A 294 -8.55 1.03 12.69
N ALA A 295 -9.12 0.47 13.76
CA ALA A 295 -8.58 0.67 15.11
C ALA A 295 -7.17 0.09 15.27
N VAL A 296 -6.86 -1.04 14.61
CA VAL A 296 -5.50 -1.60 14.58
C VAL A 296 -4.54 -0.66 13.85
N ILE A 297 -4.91 -0.13 12.67
CA ILE A 297 -4.07 0.82 11.93
C ILE A 297 -3.82 2.08 12.78
N ALA A 298 -4.85 2.64 13.40
CA ALA A 298 -4.73 3.80 14.27
C ALA A 298 -3.79 3.52 15.45
N ARG A 299 -3.88 2.32 16.04
CA ARG A 299 -3.00 1.91 17.14
C ARG A 299 -1.54 1.81 16.71
N VAL A 300 -1.27 1.25 15.53
CA VAL A 300 0.09 1.17 14.96
C VAL A 300 0.70 2.57 14.84
N PHE A 301 -0.05 3.53 14.29
CA PHE A 301 0.40 4.92 14.23
C PHE A 301 0.58 5.54 15.61
N TYR A 302 -0.36 5.35 16.52
CA TYR A 302 -0.29 5.88 17.88
C TYR A 302 0.98 5.39 18.61
N ASP A 303 1.26 4.08 18.56
CA ASP A 303 2.47 3.52 19.18
C ASP A 303 3.75 4.09 18.52
N GLY A 304 3.72 4.35 17.21
CA GLY A 304 4.78 5.06 16.50
C GLY A 304 4.98 6.49 16.97
N VAL A 305 3.88 7.24 17.16
CA VAL A 305 3.90 8.60 17.73
C VAL A 305 4.46 8.59 19.14
N SER A 306 3.95 7.71 20.02
CA SER A 306 4.45 7.59 21.39
C SER A 306 5.95 7.33 21.47
N LYS A 307 6.49 6.57 20.51
CA LYS A 307 7.92 6.25 20.48
C LYS A 307 8.76 7.40 19.93
N LEU A 308 8.32 8.07 18.86
CA LEU A 308 9.17 8.97 18.07
C LEU A 308 8.88 10.45 18.29
N TYR A 309 7.70 10.77 18.81
CA TYR A 309 7.22 12.12 19.08
C TYR A 309 6.40 12.16 20.39
N PRO A 310 6.99 11.76 21.54
CA PRO A 310 6.28 11.74 22.81
C PRO A 310 5.72 13.11 23.21
N GLU A 311 6.33 14.20 22.76
CA GLU A 311 5.88 15.58 22.98
C GLU A 311 4.52 15.89 22.33
N LEU A 312 4.03 15.06 21.41
CA LEU A 312 2.69 15.19 20.82
C LEU A 312 1.60 14.55 21.69
N LEU A 313 1.96 13.92 22.81
CA LEU A 313 1.03 13.29 23.76
C LEU A 313 0.81 14.11 25.04
N GLU A 314 1.54 15.20 25.20
CA GLU A 314 1.48 16.13 26.35
C GLU A 314 0.49 17.27 26.08
#